data_AF-A0A523S5A7-F1
#
_entry.id   AF-A0A523S5A7-F1
#
_cell.length_a   1.000
_cell.length_b   1.000
_cell.length_c   1.000
_cell.angle_alpha   90.00
_cell.angle_beta   90.00
_cell.angle_gamma   90.00
#
_symmetry.space_group_name_H-M   'P 1'
#
loop_
_entity.id
_entity.type
_entity.pdbx_description
1 polymer ?
#
loop_
_entity_poly.entity_id
_entity_poly.type
_entity_poly.pdbx_seq_one_letter_code
_entity_poly.pdbx_strand_id
1 'polypeptide(L)'
;MVCTRNLNNANHDVQLRIAVESEAVNLGNINAVFEEKTDTLKDIVLTKEGKKPQKEVEFVFDKQKCDELAEQVRFYIIQMLREGIVDTQTTEDFNDETNERIIRQKMVKRNIMSVVEIVKASTQSDCCEVITKNQLYHHLPKLIDSGYVIKYGTVTTGKRTTDYYRRTAKGFMLLGADPSADEEHIKRKVSEGREKIANIFDLNITPEEGDELAELWMKSILLQMEHRVKIAKMIRGDVADSEVLELFELMLNIYSMGSDEYVQIQKRMQEILFSATK
;
A
#
# COMPACT_ATOMS: atom_id res chain seq x y z
N MET A 1 74.22 -27.06 -33.74
CA MET A 1 73.75 -25.74 -33.26
C MET A 1 72.66 -26.02 -32.21
N VAL A 2 72.98 -25.76 -30.94
CA VAL A 2 72.13 -25.40 -29.76
C VAL A 2 70.74 -26.09 -29.63
N CYS A 3 70.53 -27.05 -28.72
CA CYS A 3 70.16 -26.94 -27.28
C CYS A 3 68.67 -26.58 -26.97
N THR A 4 67.94 -27.59 -26.45
CA THR A 4 67.06 -27.64 -25.24
C THR A 4 66.17 -26.44 -24.81
N ARG A 5 64.85 -26.67 -24.59
CA ARG A 5 64.13 -26.81 -23.29
C ARG A 5 62.61 -26.54 -23.38
N ASN A 6 61.88 -27.26 -22.53
CA ASN A 6 60.49 -27.08 -22.07
C ASN A 6 60.06 -25.63 -21.86
N LEU A 7 58.77 -25.36 -22.02
CA LEU A 7 57.98 -24.54 -21.08
C LEU A 7 56.50 -24.93 -21.14
N ASN A 8 55.99 -25.37 -19.99
CA ASN A 8 54.58 -25.36 -19.62
C ASN A 8 54.02 -23.94 -19.81
N ASN A 9 52.75 -23.82 -20.21
CA ASN A 9 51.91 -22.77 -19.65
C ASN A 9 50.44 -23.17 -19.66
N ALA A 10 49.84 -22.95 -18.49
CA ALA A 10 48.51 -23.36 -18.09
C ALA A 10 47.42 -22.60 -18.85
N ASN A 11 46.43 -23.35 -19.34
CA ASN A 11 45.11 -22.81 -19.61
C ASN A 11 44.46 -22.47 -18.27
N HIS A 12 44.42 -21.17 -17.93
CA HIS A 12 43.48 -20.67 -16.93
C HIS A 12 42.09 -20.56 -17.57
N ASP A 13 41.37 -21.68 -17.58
CA ASP A 13 39.91 -21.68 -17.61
C ASP A 13 39.43 -21.17 -16.25
N VAL A 14 39.04 -19.89 -16.18
CA VAL A 14 38.23 -19.39 -15.07
C VAL A 14 36.79 -19.88 -15.33
N GLN A 15 36.48 -21.07 -14.83
CA GLN A 15 35.10 -21.54 -14.77
C GLN A 15 34.33 -20.68 -13.77
N LEU A 16 33.50 -19.77 -14.28
CA LEU A 16 32.44 -19.10 -13.53
C LEU A 16 31.45 -20.15 -13.01
N ARG A 17 31.58 -20.54 -11.74
CA ARG A 17 30.56 -21.31 -11.03
C ARG A 17 29.57 -20.34 -10.40
N ILE A 18 28.39 -20.22 -11.02
CA ILE A 18 27.22 -19.62 -10.40
C ILE A 18 26.63 -20.69 -9.48
N ALA A 19 26.81 -20.56 -8.17
CA ALA A 19 26.11 -21.37 -7.19
C ALA A 19 24.78 -20.69 -6.86
N VAL A 20 23.67 -21.32 -7.25
CA VAL A 20 22.32 -20.96 -6.76
C VAL A 20 22.06 -21.88 -5.57
N GLU A 21 22.38 -21.44 -4.37
CA GLU A 21 22.00 -22.15 -3.15
C GLU A 21 20.59 -21.74 -2.75
N SER A 22 19.62 -22.62 -3.00
CA SER A 22 18.30 -22.56 -2.38
C SER A 22 18.35 -23.27 -1.04
N GLU A 23 18.70 -22.55 0.03
CA GLU A 23 18.60 -23.08 1.39
C GLU A 23 17.21 -22.82 1.97
N ALA A 24 16.40 -23.88 2.03
CA ALA A 24 15.30 -23.97 2.98
C ALA A 24 15.89 -24.35 4.34
N VAL A 25 15.98 -23.39 5.27
CA VAL A 25 16.42 -23.68 6.65
C VAL A 25 15.37 -23.26 7.67
N ASN A 26 15.04 -24.29 8.44
CA ASN A 26 14.29 -24.43 9.67
C ASN A 26 14.26 -23.22 10.63
N LEU A 27 13.07 -22.95 11.17
CA LEU A 27 12.76 -21.91 12.16
C LEU A 27 13.40 -22.21 13.51
N GLY A 28 14.36 -21.39 13.93
CA GLY A 28 15.02 -21.48 15.22
C GLY A 28 15.57 -20.13 15.68
N ASN A 29 14.68 -19.29 16.22
CA ASN A 29 14.90 -18.20 17.17
C ASN A 29 16.33 -17.61 17.30
N ILE A 30 16.64 -16.56 16.54
CA ILE A 30 17.68 -15.58 16.89
C ILE A 30 17.10 -14.18 16.64
N ASN A 31 16.78 -13.48 17.72
CA ASN A 31 16.62 -12.02 17.75
C ASN A 31 17.97 -11.37 17.43
N ALA A 32 18.34 -11.34 16.15
CA ALA A 32 19.28 -10.37 15.63
C ALA A 32 18.42 -9.32 14.92
N VAL A 33 18.37 -8.12 15.49
CA VAL A 33 17.85 -6.94 14.80
C VAL A 33 18.81 -6.68 13.65
N PHE A 34 18.58 -7.37 12.53
CA PHE A 34 19.15 -6.98 11.26
C PHE A 34 18.41 -5.70 10.89
N GLU A 35 19.12 -4.56 10.96
CA GLU A 35 18.72 -3.39 10.20
C GLU A 35 18.56 -3.84 8.75
N GLU A 36 17.31 -4.02 8.35
CA GLU A 36 16.92 -4.36 7.00
C GLU A 36 17.43 -3.21 6.13
N LYS A 37 18.52 -3.43 5.37
CA LYS A 37 19.05 -2.41 4.46
C LYS A 37 17.94 -2.06 3.48
N THR A 38 17.30 -0.91 3.70
CA THR A 38 16.24 -0.39 2.86
C THR A 38 16.80 -0.09 1.47
N ASP A 39 16.59 -1.03 0.55
CA ASP A 39 16.24 -0.80 -0.85
C ASP A 39 17.05 0.32 -1.54
N THR A 40 18.33 0.05 -1.81
CA THR A 40 19.21 0.99 -2.52
C THR A 40 19.39 0.56 -3.96
N LEU A 41 18.55 1.12 -4.84
CA LEU A 41 18.86 1.21 -6.27
C LEU A 41 20.30 1.66 -6.44
N LYS A 42 21.09 0.90 -7.21
CA LYS A 42 22.49 1.21 -7.43
C LYS A 42 22.63 2.61 -8.04
N ASP A 43 23.54 3.41 -7.50
CA ASP A 43 23.88 4.76 -7.95
C ASP A 43 22.73 5.79 -7.89
N ILE A 44 21.69 5.54 -7.08
CA ILE A 44 20.61 6.51 -6.91
C ILE A 44 21.05 7.71 -6.08
N VAL A 45 20.82 8.91 -6.62
CA VAL A 45 21.01 10.17 -5.90
C VAL A 45 19.69 10.59 -5.29
N LEU A 46 19.58 10.48 -3.96
CA LEU A 46 18.36 10.81 -3.22
C LEU A 46 18.09 12.32 -3.21
N THR A 47 16.82 12.69 -3.36
CA THR A 47 16.36 14.07 -3.14
C THR A 47 16.31 14.41 -1.65
N LYS A 48 16.09 15.69 -1.30
CA LYS A 48 15.89 16.10 0.11
C LYS A 48 14.73 15.35 0.77
N GLU A 49 13.64 15.14 0.04
CA GLU A 49 12.47 14.40 0.51
C GLU A 49 12.71 12.88 0.54
N GLY A 50 13.47 12.36 -0.43
CA GLY A 50 13.82 10.93 -0.49
C GLY A 50 14.64 10.44 0.71
N LYS A 51 15.43 11.33 1.32
CA LYS A 51 16.20 11.04 2.54
C LYS A 51 15.33 10.91 3.79
N LYS A 52 14.09 11.41 3.76
CA LYS A 52 13.20 11.28 4.92
C LYS A 52 12.71 9.83 5.02
N PRO A 53 12.58 9.28 6.25
CA PRO A 53 11.97 7.98 6.44
C PRO A 53 10.53 8.02 5.95
N GLN A 54 10.08 6.93 5.33
CA GLN A 54 8.68 6.77 4.94
C GLN A 54 7.84 6.62 6.20
N LYS A 55 6.70 7.31 6.28
CA LYS A 55 5.78 7.16 7.41
C LYS A 55 5.14 5.77 7.35
N GLU A 56 4.82 5.19 8.50
CA GLU A 56 3.98 3.98 8.52
C GLU A 56 2.58 4.31 8.00
N VAL A 57 1.92 5.31 8.59
CA VAL A 57 0.57 5.73 8.20
C VAL A 57 0.47 7.25 8.12
N GLU A 58 -0.30 7.74 7.16
CA GLU A 58 -0.71 9.13 7.07
C GLU A 58 -2.24 9.27 7.08
N PHE A 59 -2.74 10.01 8.07
CA PHE A 59 -4.14 10.39 8.18
C PHE A 59 -4.37 11.66 7.36
N VAL A 60 -5.19 11.57 6.34
CA VAL A 60 -5.50 12.68 5.44
C VAL A 60 -6.86 13.25 5.82
N PHE A 61 -6.86 14.41 6.45
CA PHE A 61 -8.07 15.15 6.83
C PHE A 61 -8.45 16.25 5.84
N ASP A 62 -7.54 16.59 4.94
CA ASP A 62 -7.77 17.65 3.96
C ASP A 62 -8.64 17.13 2.80
N LYS A 63 -9.82 17.72 2.63
CA LYS A 63 -10.79 17.31 1.61
C LYS A 63 -10.20 17.37 0.21
N GLN A 64 -9.51 18.46 -0.12
CA GLN A 64 -8.90 18.63 -1.44
C GLN A 64 -7.87 17.52 -1.71
N LYS A 65 -7.04 17.20 -0.73
CA LYS A 65 -6.08 16.11 -0.81
C LYS A 65 -6.77 14.75 -0.95
N CYS A 66 -7.91 14.53 -0.31
CA CYS A 66 -8.68 13.31 -0.52
C CYS A 66 -9.33 13.24 -1.91
N ASP A 67 -9.90 14.35 -2.41
CA ASP A 67 -10.49 14.46 -3.76
C ASP A 67 -9.44 14.19 -4.85
N GLU A 68 -8.19 14.60 -4.63
CA GLU A 68 -7.09 14.23 -5.51
C GLU A 68 -6.91 12.70 -5.58
N LEU A 69 -7.06 11.96 -4.47
CA LEU A 69 -6.94 10.50 -4.53
C LEU A 69 -8.20 9.79 -5.06
N ALA A 70 -9.35 10.48 -5.12
CA ALA A 70 -10.61 9.90 -5.63
C ALA A 70 -10.58 9.63 -7.14
N GLU A 71 -9.66 10.24 -7.89
CA GLU A 71 -9.48 9.95 -9.31
C GLU A 71 -8.78 8.61 -9.50
N GLN A 72 -9.36 7.78 -10.35
CA GLN A 72 -9.06 6.36 -10.50
C GLN A 72 -7.60 6.11 -10.90
N VAL A 73 -7.05 6.87 -11.86
CA VAL A 73 -5.67 6.70 -12.31
C VAL A 73 -4.69 7.00 -11.17
N ARG A 74 -4.92 8.06 -10.40
CA ARG A 74 -4.09 8.39 -9.22
C ARG A 74 -4.14 7.31 -8.16
N PHE A 75 -5.32 6.78 -7.89
CA PHE A 75 -5.46 5.65 -6.98
C PHE A 75 -4.64 4.44 -7.45
N TYR A 76 -4.72 4.09 -8.74
CA TYR A 76 -3.93 2.99 -9.30
C TYR A 76 -2.43 3.22 -9.23
N ILE A 77 -1.94 4.45 -9.47
CA ILE A 77 -0.51 4.78 -9.29
C ILE A 77 -0.08 4.50 -7.84
N ILE A 78 -0.89 4.87 -6.85
CA ILE A 78 -0.59 4.61 -5.43
C ILE A 78 -0.60 3.10 -5.13
N GLN A 79 -1.54 2.34 -5.69
CA GLN A 79 -1.57 0.89 -5.53
C GLN A 79 -0.34 0.24 -6.14
N MET A 80 0.08 0.64 -7.35
CA MET A 80 1.29 0.13 -7.99
C MET A 80 2.54 0.37 -7.13
N LEU A 81 2.67 1.57 -6.53
CA LEU A 81 3.78 1.87 -5.62
C LEU A 81 3.68 1.13 -4.27
N ARG A 82 2.48 0.72 -3.85
CA ARG A 82 2.26 -0.15 -2.67
C ARG A 82 2.66 -1.59 -2.97
N GLU A 83 2.24 -2.11 -4.11
CA GLU A 83 2.59 -3.45 -4.55
C GLU A 83 4.07 -3.57 -4.85
N GLY A 84 4.68 -2.52 -5.40
CA GLY A 84 6.09 -2.54 -5.77
C GLY A 84 6.39 -3.55 -6.87
N ILE A 85 7.66 -3.85 -7.05
CA ILE A 85 8.14 -4.85 -8.01
C ILE A 85 9.14 -5.77 -7.33
N VAL A 86 9.23 -6.99 -7.86
CA VAL A 86 10.30 -7.92 -7.48
C VAL A 86 11.58 -7.46 -8.17
N ASP A 87 12.64 -7.29 -7.39
CA ASP A 87 13.96 -6.86 -7.83
C ASP A 87 15.04 -7.79 -7.25
N THR A 88 16.27 -7.67 -7.74
CA THR A 88 17.41 -8.43 -7.23
C THR A 88 18.47 -7.50 -6.64
N GLN A 89 18.79 -7.71 -5.37
CA GLN A 89 19.93 -7.07 -4.74
C GLN A 89 21.15 -7.96 -4.94
N THR A 90 22.14 -7.45 -5.68
CA THR A 90 23.43 -8.13 -5.86
C THR A 90 24.44 -7.56 -4.87
N THR A 91 24.96 -8.40 -3.97
CA THR A 91 26.09 -8.05 -3.11
C THR A 91 27.34 -8.74 -3.61
N GLU A 92 28.42 -7.99 -3.72
CA GLU A 92 29.72 -8.48 -4.12
C GLU A 92 30.67 -8.37 -2.93
N ASP A 93 31.12 -9.51 -2.42
CA ASP A 93 32.18 -9.59 -1.43
C ASP A 93 33.44 -10.15 -2.09
N PHE A 94 34.59 -9.61 -1.71
CA PHE A 94 35.88 -10.16 -2.11
C PHE A 94 36.46 -10.93 -0.93
N ASN A 95 36.69 -12.22 -1.11
CA ASN A 95 37.32 -13.03 -0.08
C ASN A 95 38.84 -12.95 -0.26
N ASP A 96 39.50 -12.18 0.61
CA ASP A 96 40.95 -11.98 0.61
C ASP A 96 41.74 -13.29 0.83
N GLU A 97 41.13 -14.30 1.46
CA GLU A 97 41.79 -15.59 1.75
C GLU A 97 41.73 -16.57 0.57
N THR A 98 40.60 -16.62 -0.15
CA THR A 98 40.45 -17.50 -1.32
C THR A 98 40.74 -16.79 -2.65
N ASN A 99 40.92 -15.46 -2.61
CA ASN A 99 41.08 -14.61 -3.78
C ASN A 99 39.89 -14.71 -4.77
N GLU A 100 38.71 -15.05 -4.24
CA GLU A 100 37.49 -15.27 -5.02
C GLU A 100 36.49 -14.13 -4.78
N ARG A 101 35.79 -13.76 -5.85
CA ARG A 101 34.69 -12.80 -5.79
C ARG A 101 33.38 -13.56 -5.57
N ILE A 102 32.78 -13.36 -4.41
CA ILE A 102 31.51 -13.96 -4.04
C ILE A 102 30.40 -12.99 -4.44
N ILE A 103 29.59 -13.40 -5.42
CA ILE A 103 28.41 -12.64 -5.87
C ILE A 103 27.18 -13.34 -5.31
N ARG A 104 26.45 -12.66 -4.42
CA ARG A 104 25.16 -13.15 -3.90
C ARG A 104 24.03 -12.32 -4.49
N GLN A 105 23.01 -12.99 -5.02
CA GLN A 105 21.79 -12.36 -5.49
C GLN A 105 20.65 -12.70 -4.54
N LYS A 106 20.02 -11.69 -3.96
CA LYS A 106 18.84 -11.84 -3.11
C LYS A 106 17.65 -11.20 -3.80
N MET A 107 16.55 -11.95 -3.91
CA MET A 107 15.27 -11.41 -4.36
C MET A 107 14.71 -10.49 -3.28
N VAL A 108 14.37 -9.27 -3.64
CA VAL A 108 13.83 -8.23 -2.74
C VAL A 108 12.59 -7.61 -3.37
N LYS A 109 11.69 -7.10 -2.53
CA LYS A 109 10.51 -6.35 -2.98
C LYS A 109 10.83 -4.86 -2.90
N ARG A 110 10.79 -4.17 -4.05
CA ARG A 110 11.10 -2.75 -4.16
C ARG A 110 9.85 -1.92 -4.39
N ASN A 111 9.64 -0.93 -3.53
CA ASN A 111 8.47 -0.02 -3.56
C ASN A 111 8.80 1.36 -4.13
N ILE A 112 10.01 1.51 -4.66
CA ILE A 112 10.50 2.71 -5.33
C ILE A 112 10.53 2.41 -6.82
N MET A 113 9.81 3.15 -7.65
CA MET A 113 9.66 2.80 -9.07
C MET A 113 9.78 4.01 -10.00
N SER A 114 10.35 3.81 -11.16
CA SER A 114 10.34 4.76 -12.27
C SER A 114 9.02 4.72 -13.04
N VAL A 115 8.76 5.74 -13.87
CA VAL A 115 7.58 5.78 -14.75
C VAL A 115 7.47 4.52 -15.61
N VAL A 116 8.58 4.04 -16.17
CA VAL A 116 8.57 2.84 -17.03
C VAL A 116 8.23 1.58 -16.24
N GLU A 117 8.74 1.47 -15.03
CA GLU A 117 8.44 0.35 -14.14
C GLU A 117 6.98 0.36 -13.69
N ILE A 118 6.40 1.53 -13.41
CA ILE A 118 4.98 1.63 -13.04
C ILE A 118 4.08 1.21 -14.20
N VAL A 119 4.37 1.65 -15.43
CA VAL A 119 3.64 1.18 -16.63
C VAL A 119 3.74 -0.34 -16.75
N LYS A 120 4.94 -0.90 -16.63
CA LYS A 120 5.15 -2.34 -16.73
C LYS A 120 4.38 -3.10 -15.65
N ALA A 121 4.46 -2.66 -14.39
CA ALA A 121 3.73 -3.28 -13.29
C ALA A 121 2.21 -3.24 -13.52
N SER A 122 1.67 -2.12 -14.04
CA SER A 122 0.24 -2.02 -14.35
C SER A 122 -0.23 -2.98 -15.44
N THR A 123 0.64 -3.44 -16.33
CA THR A 123 0.30 -4.48 -17.33
C THR A 123 0.30 -5.90 -16.76
N GLN A 124 0.87 -6.08 -15.57
CA GLN A 124 1.05 -7.37 -14.92
C GLN A 124 0.19 -7.52 -13.67
N SER A 125 -0.51 -6.46 -13.27
CA SER A 125 -1.35 -6.44 -12.08
C SER A 125 -2.79 -6.74 -12.45
N ASP A 126 -3.40 -7.66 -11.71
CA ASP A 126 -4.81 -8.01 -11.87
C ASP A 126 -5.75 -7.00 -11.16
N CYS A 127 -5.20 -6.11 -10.32
CA CYS A 127 -5.99 -5.23 -9.46
C CYS A 127 -6.29 -3.85 -10.05
N CYS A 128 -5.66 -3.48 -11.17
CA CYS A 128 -5.72 -2.13 -11.74
C CYS A 128 -5.80 -2.16 -13.27
N GLU A 129 -6.39 -1.12 -13.86
CA GLU A 129 -6.29 -0.89 -15.31
C GLU A 129 -4.87 -0.50 -15.72
N VAL A 130 -4.52 -0.77 -16.99
CA VAL A 130 -3.21 -0.43 -17.55
C VAL A 130 -3.02 1.08 -17.57
N ILE A 131 -1.95 1.54 -16.92
CA ILE A 131 -1.60 2.96 -16.83
C ILE A 131 -0.61 3.31 -17.93
N THR A 132 -0.92 4.34 -18.72
CA THR A 132 -0.03 4.84 -19.77
C THR A 132 1.02 5.82 -19.23
N LYS A 133 2.11 6.02 -19.97
CA LYS A 133 3.12 7.05 -19.63
C LYS A 133 2.53 8.45 -19.55
N ASN A 134 1.62 8.80 -20.46
CA ASN A 134 1.00 10.13 -20.51
C ASN A 134 0.15 10.38 -19.26
N GLN A 135 -0.62 9.37 -18.83
CA GLN A 135 -1.33 9.41 -17.55
C GLN A 135 -0.34 9.63 -16.39
N LEU A 136 0.74 8.85 -16.30
CA LEU A 136 1.74 9.06 -15.24
C LEU A 136 2.31 10.48 -15.22
N TYR A 137 2.70 11.03 -16.37
CA TYR A 137 3.22 12.40 -16.44
C TYR A 137 2.18 13.47 -16.07
N HIS A 138 0.89 13.19 -16.28
CA HIS A 138 -0.19 14.10 -15.88
C HIS A 138 -0.51 14.00 -14.39
N HIS A 139 -0.52 12.79 -13.83
CA HIS A 139 -1.03 12.52 -12.48
C HIS A 139 0.04 12.51 -11.38
N LEU A 140 1.30 12.14 -11.68
CA LEU A 140 2.39 12.15 -10.69
C LEU A 140 2.65 13.55 -10.09
N PRO A 141 2.69 14.65 -10.86
CA PRO A 141 2.88 15.98 -10.27
C PRO A 141 1.81 16.31 -9.22
N LYS A 142 0.54 16.02 -9.52
CA LYS A 142 -0.57 16.25 -8.58
C LYS A 142 -0.44 15.40 -7.30
N LEU A 143 0.00 14.15 -7.43
CA LEU A 143 0.27 13.28 -6.29
C LEU A 143 1.47 13.74 -5.45
N ILE A 144 2.46 14.39 -6.08
CA ILE A 144 3.60 15.00 -5.41
C ILE A 144 3.17 16.26 -4.66
N ASP A 145 2.43 17.14 -5.32
CA ASP A 145 1.91 18.38 -4.74
C ASP A 145 0.98 18.09 -3.56
N SER A 146 0.16 17.04 -3.68
CA SER A 146 -0.72 16.56 -2.62
C SER A 146 0.03 15.79 -1.52
N GLY A 147 1.32 15.48 -1.69
CA GLY A 147 2.14 14.81 -0.68
C GLY A 147 1.80 13.32 -0.48
N TYR A 148 1.26 12.63 -1.48
CA TYR A 148 1.11 11.17 -1.48
C TYR A 148 2.34 10.46 -2.04
N VAL A 149 3.04 11.11 -2.97
CA VAL A 149 4.22 10.60 -3.65
C VAL A 149 5.35 11.61 -3.53
N ILE A 150 6.58 11.14 -3.53
CA ILE A 150 7.77 11.98 -3.67
C ILE A 150 8.63 11.46 -4.81
N LYS A 151 9.36 12.37 -5.47
CA LYS A 151 10.53 11.99 -6.24
C LYS A 151 11.61 11.54 -5.24
N TYR A 152 11.81 10.23 -5.13
CA TYR A 152 12.73 9.62 -4.19
C TYR A 152 14.19 9.91 -4.56
N GLY A 153 14.53 9.73 -5.83
CA GLY A 153 15.88 9.98 -6.32
C GLY A 153 15.98 9.86 -7.83
N THR A 154 17.19 10.09 -8.33
CA THR A 154 17.50 10.00 -9.76
C THR A 154 18.72 9.12 -9.94
N VAL A 155 18.64 8.20 -10.91
CA VAL A 155 19.80 7.44 -11.40
C VAL A 155 20.23 8.06 -12.73
N THR A 156 21.53 8.28 -12.89
CA THR A 156 22.10 8.79 -14.16
C THR A 156 22.96 7.70 -14.80
N THR A 157 22.64 7.32 -16.03
CA THR A 157 23.38 6.32 -16.79
C THR A 157 23.81 6.92 -18.13
N GLY A 158 25.09 7.30 -18.22
CA GLY A 158 25.62 8.03 -19.38
C GLY A 158 24.90 9.37 -19.57
N LYS A 159 24.18 9.52 -20.70
CA LYS A 159 23.38 10.74 -21.00
C LYS A 159 21.93 10.69 -20.51
N ARG A 160 21.48 9.55 -19.97
CA ARG A 160 20.08 9.35 -19.57
C ARG A 160 19.94 9.54 -18.07
N THR A 161 18.89 10.23 -17.67
CA THR A 161 18.47 10.37 -16.27
C THR A 161 17.12 9.70 -16.09
N THR A 162 16.98 8.91 -15.03
CA THR A 162 15.74 8.21 -14.68
C THR A 162 15.34 8.61 -13.28
N ASP A 163 14.15 9.16 -13.15
CA ASP A 163 13.55 9.52 -11.87
C ASP A 163 12.76 8.37 -11.28
N TYR A 164 12.92 8.20 -9.97
CA TYR A 164 12.24 7.18 -9.19
C TYR A 164 11.33 7.83 -8.15
N TYR A 165 10.18 7.22 -7.95
CA TYR A 165 9.10 7.73 -7.12
C TYR A 165 8.77 6.73 -6.01
N ARG A 166 8.40 7.24 -4.85
CA ARG A 166 8.00 6.45 -3.67
C ARG A 166 6.80 7.12 -3.02
N ARG A 167 5.95 6.32 -2.37
CA ARG A 167 4.90 6.84 -1.48
C ARG A 167 5.51 7.56 -0.28
N THR A 168 4.79 8.55 0.25
CA THR A 168 5.17 9.26 1.49
C THR A 168 4.86 8.47 2.75
N ALA A 169 3.86 7.58 2.70
CA ALA A 169 3.47 6.67 3.77
C ALA A 169 3.21 5.25 3.25
N LYS A 170 3.32 4.21 4.09
CA LYS A 170 2.96 2.82 3.74
C LYS A 170 1.45 2.59 3.73
N GLY A 171 0.72 3.30 4.60
CA GLY A 171 -0.75 3.37 4.64
C GLY A 171 -1.25 4.81 4.50
N PHE A 172 -2.37 5.01 3.81
CA PHE A 172 -3.11 6.27 3.81
C PHE A 172 -4.51 5.99 4.36
N MET A 173 -4.92 6.75 5.38
CA MET A 173 -6.30 6.74 5.86
C MET A 173 -6.95 8.05 5.46
N LEU A 174 -7.90 7.98 4.53
CA LEU A 174 -8.66 9.13 4.09
C LEU A 174 -9.79 9.37 5.08
N LEU A 175 -9.71 10.50 5.78
CA LEU A 175 -10.70 10.95 6.76
C LEU A 175 -11.30 12.30 6.35
N GLY A 176 -10.67 13.01 5.41
CA GLY A 176 -11.07 14.31 4.88
C GLY A 176 -12.04 14.24 3.71
N ALA A 177 -12.05 13.13 2.99
CA ALA A 177 -13.18 12.70 2.18
C ALA A 177 -13.49 11.27 2.56
N ASP A 178 -14.51 11.12 3.39
CA ASP A 178 -15.43 10.06 3.03
C ASP A 178 -16.19 10.58 1.80
N PRO A 179 -16.23 9.88 0.65
CA PRO A 179 -17.32 10.08 -0.31
C PRO A 179 -18.69 10.00 0.37
N SER A 180 -18.77 9.34 1.53
CA SER A 180 -19.89 9.38 2.46
C SER A 180 -20.03 10.70 3.25
N ALA A 181 -19.37 11.80 2.87
CA ALA A 181 -19.73 13.13 3.33
C ALA A 181 -20.72 13.82 2.37
N ASP A 182 -20.87 13.29 1.16
CA ASP A 182 -21.98 13.65 0.27
C ASP A 182 -23.20 12.82 0.69
N GLU A 183 -24.19 13.49 1.28
CA GLU A 183 -25.42 12.90 1.79
C GLU A 183 -26.09 12.00 0.72
N GLU A 184 -25.98 12.37 -0.56
CA GLU A 184 -26.51 11.61 -1.69
C GLU A 184 -25.79 10.25 -1.89
N HIS A 185 -24.47 10.22 -1.71
CA HIS A 185 -23.67 8.99 -1.79
C HIS A 185 -23.93 8.07 -0.60
N ILE A 186 -24.03 8.61 0.62
CA ILE A 186 -24.43 7.85 1.81
C ILE A 186 -25.80 7.22 1.56
N LYS A 187 -26.75 8.04 1.09
CA LYS A 187 -28.12 7.61 0.84
C LYS A 187 -28.16 6.45 -0.15
N ARG A 188 -27.43 6.52 -1.27
CA ARG A 188 -27.33 5.41 -2.22
C ARG A 188 -26.76 4.14 -1.58
N LYS A 189 -25.64 4.25 -0.85
CA LYS A 189 -24.99 3.10 -0.19
C LYS A 189 -25.90 2.45 0.86
N VAL A 190 -26.63 3.26 1.61
CA VAL A 190 -27.61 2.81 2.60
C VAL A 190 -28.79 2.12 1.91
N SER A 191 -29.33 2.68 0.82
CA SER A 191 -30.40 2.05 0.04
C SER A 191 -29.97 0.70 -0.54
N GLU A 192 -28.78 0.61 -1.15
CA GLU A 192 -28.23 -0.65 -1.66
C GLU A 192 -27.96 -1.66 -0.52
N GLY A 193 -27.46 -1.18 0.62
CA GLY A 193 -27.20 -1.99 1.81
C GLY A 193 -28.48 -2.58 2.39
N ARG A 194 -29.56 -1.80 2.45
CA ARG A 194 -30.89 -2.23 2.88
C ARG A 194 -31.39 -3.39 2.04
N GLU A 195 -31.38 -3.24 0.71
CA GLU A 195 -31.83 -4.28 -0.21
C GLU A 195 -31.00 -5.55 -0.08
N LYS A 196 -29.67 -5.42 0.05
CA LYS A 196 -28.78 -6.57 0.26
C LYS A 196 -29.07 -7.30 1.57
N ILE A 197 -29.24 -6.58 2.68
CA ILE A 197 -29.54 -7.19 3.98
C ILE A 197 -30.89 -7.92 3.93
N ALA A 198 -31.93 -7.27 3.40
CA ALA A 198 -33.24 -7.89 3.27
C ALA A 198 -33.19 -9.17 2.44
N ASN A 199 -32.46 -9.16 1.31
CA ASN A 199 -32.33 -10.32 0.43
C ASN A 199 -31.46 -11.45 1.01
N ILE A 200 -30.34 -11.12 1.66
CA ILE A 200 -29.40 -12.12 2.22
C ILE A 200 -30.02 -12.83 3.43
N PHE A 201 -30.75 -12.09 4.25
CA PHE A 201 -31.32 -12.60 5.50
C PHE A 201 -32.83 -12.91 5.42
N ASP A 202 -33.44 -12.87 4.22
CA ASP A 202 -34.86 -13.14 3.97
C ASP A 202 -35.80 -12.34 4.90
N LEU A 203 -35.52 -11.04 5.08
CA LEU A 203 -36.28 -10.17 5.98
C LEU A 203 -37.48 -9.56 5.27
N ASN A 204 -38.64 -9.62 5.92
CA ASN A 204 -39.86 -8.97 5.44
C ASN A 204 -39.96 -7.53 5.95
N ILE A 205 -39.15 -6.64 5.38
CA ILE A 205 -39.15 -5.22 5.73
C ILE A 205 -40.17 -4.48 4.86
N THR A 206 -41.11 -3.76 5.49
CA THR A 206 -42.07 -2.92 4.76
C THR A 206 -41.38 -1.70 4.13
N PRO A 207 -41.94 -1.06 3.09
CA PRO A 207 -41.36 0.15 2.51
C PRO A 207 -41.11 1.25 3.56
N GLU A 208 -42.06 1.44 4.49
CA GLU A 208 -41.97 2.44 5.56
C GLU A 208 -40.84 2.13 6.55
N GLU A 209 -40.75 0.89 7.03
CA GLU A 209 -39.63 0.44 7.89
C GLU A 209 -38.29 0.51 7.15
N GLY A 210 -38.31 0.25 5.85
CA GLY A 210 -37.13 0.33 4.99
C GLY A 210 -36.61 1.75 4.84
N ASP A 211 -37.49 2.75 4.77
CA ASP A 211 -37.10 4.15 4.71
C ASP A 211 -36.64 4.65 6.09
N GLU A 212 -37.32 4.25 7.17
CA GLU A 212 -36.88 4.54 8.53
C GLU A 212 -35.50 3.95 8.82
N LEU A 213 -35.26 2.68 8.45
CA LEU A 213 -33.97 2.03 8.59
C LEU A 213 -32.86 2.78 7.85
N ALA A 214 -33.16 3.32 6.66
CA ALA A 214 -32.20 4.09 5.88
C ALA A 214 -31.84 5.41 6.58
N GLU A 215 -32.83 6.14 7.10
CA GLU A 215 -32.59 7.37 7.85
C GLU A 215 -31.76 7.12 9.12
N LEU A 216 -32.10 6.07 9.88
CA LEU A 216 -31.39 5.68 11.09
C LEU A 216 -29.94 5.29 10.79
N TRP A 217 -29.72 4.51 9.74
CA TRP A 217 -28.39 4.13 9.31
C TRP A 217 -27.57 5.36 8.90
N MET A 218 -28.15 6.28 8.12
CA MET A 218 -27.50 7.54 7.75
C MET A 218 -27.11 8.36 8.99
N LYS A 219 -28.03 8.55 9.94
CA LYS A 219 -27.77 9.25 11.20
C LYS A 219 -26.64 8.58 12.00
N SER A 220 -26.62 7.26 12.06
CA SER A 220 -25.54 6.52 12.74
C SER A 220 -24.17 6.78 12.10
N ILE A 221 -24.10 6.84 10.77
CA ILE A 221 -22.86 7.12 10.03
C ILE A 221 -22.39 8.54 10.36
N LEU A 222 -23.30 9.53 10.31
CA LEU A 222 -22.98 10.92 10.60
C LEU A 222 -22.45 11.10 12.03
N LEU A 223 -23.08 10.49 13.03
CA LEU A 223 -22.60 10.51 14.42
C LEU A 223 -21.21 9.88 14.56
N GLN A 224 -20.97 8.77 13.87
CA GLN A 224 -19.68 8.11 13.87
C GLN A 224 -18.58 8.95 13.20
N MET A 225 -18.89 9.75 12.17
CA MET A 225 -17.89 10.57 11.48
C MET A 225 -17.15 11.52 12.44
N GLU A 226 -17.85 12.10 13.42
CA GLU A 226 -17.23 12.94 14.44
C GLU A 226 -16.23 12.18 15.32
N HIS A 227 -16.47 10.89 15.54
CA HIS A 227 -15.65 10.01 16.36
C HIS A 227 -14.49 9.38 15.58
N ARG A 228 -14.63 9.19 14.25
CA ARG A 228 -13.60 8.64 13.36
C ARG A 228 -12.29 9.40 13.48
N VAL A 229 -12.33 10.74 13.48
CA VAL A 229 -11.13 11.59 13.61
C VAL A 229 -10.37 11.33 14.92
N LYS A 230 -11.10 11.13 16.02
CA LYS A 230 -10.50 10.90 17.33
C LYS A 230 -9.84 9.53 17.42
N ILE A 231 -10.52 8.50 16.92
CA ILE A 231 -10.05 7.12 16.98
C ILE A 231 -8.91 6.89 16.00
N ALA A 232 -8.97 7.49 14.81
CA ALA A 232 -7.90 7.38 13.83
C ALA A 232 -6.56 7.87 14.39
N LYS A 233 -6.55 8.97 15.16
CA LYS A 233 -5.34 9.48 15.84
C LYS A 233 -4.73 8.49 16.84
N MET A 234 -5.46 7.46 17.27
CA MET A 234 -4.99 6.43 18.20
C MET A 234 -4.35 5.24 17.48
N ILE A 235 -4.56 5.08 16.17
CA ILE A 235 -4.03 3.94 15.41
C ILE A 235 -2.51 4.05 15.29
N ARG A 236 -1.83 2.95 15.62
CA ARG A 236 -0.37 2.80 15.49
C ARG A 236 0.06 1.70 14.52
N GLY A 237 -0.88 0.90 14.02
CA GLY A 237 -0.65 -0.17 13.04
C GLY A 237 -0.84 0.29 11.60
N ASP A 238 -0.52 -0.58 10.63
CA ASP A 238 -0.75 -0.31 9.21
C ASP A 238 -2.24 -0.40 8.89
N VAL A 239 -2.86 0.73 8.58
CA VAL A 239 -4.28 0.83 8.19
C VAL A 239 -4.61 0.20 6.84
N ALA A 240 -3.59 -0.27 6.10
CA ALA A 240 -3.78 -1.05 4.89
C ALA A 240 -3.92 -2.56 5.17
N ASP A 241 -3.74 -2.97 6.43
CA ASP A 241 -4.08 -4.28 6.97
C ASP A 241 -5.59 -4.35 7.24
N SER A 242 -6.24 -5.38 6.69
CA SER A 242 -7.68 -5.62 6.91
C SER A 242 -8.01 -5.76 8.39
N GLU A 243 -7.11 -6.35 9.19
CA GLU A 243 -7.32 -6.51 10.64
C GLU A 243 -7.34 -5.14 11.35
N VAL A 244 -6.46 -4.21 10.97
CA VAL A 244 -6.44 -2.86 11.55
C VAL A 244 -7.70 -2.08 11.19
N LEU A 245 -8.25 -2.27 9.99
CA LEU A 245 -9.52 -1.66 9.59
C LEU A 245 -10.71 -2.25 10.36
N GLU A 246 -10.75 -3.56 10.55
CA GLU A 246 -11.78 -4.22 11.36
C GLU A 246 -11.74 -3.74 12.82
N LEU A 247 -10.54 -3.67 13.40
CA LEU A 247 -10.35 -3.16 14.77
C LEU A 247 -10.68 -1.67 14.86
N PHE A 248 -10.42 -0.88 13.83
CA PHE A 248 -10.82 0.52 13.78
C PHE A 248 -12.34 0.68 13.80
N GLU A 249 -13.07 -0.06 12.96
CA GLU A 249 -14.54 -0.02 12.93
C GLU A 249 -15.14 -0.56 14.24
N LEU A 250 -14.53 -1.60 14.84
CA LEU A 250 -14.92 -2.08 16.17
C LEU A 250 -14.74 -1.00 17.24
N MET A 251 -13.58 -0.35 17.28
CA MET A 251 -13.31 0.73 18.22
C MET A 251 -14.26 1.92 18.01
N LEU A 252 -14.58 2.23 16.76
CA LEU A 252 -15.57 3.24 16.41
C LEU A 252 -16.95 2.90 16.95
N ASN A 253 -17.40 1.67 16.78
CA ASN A 253 -18.65 1.20 17.35
C ASN A 253 -18.65 1.29 18.89
N ILE A 254 -17.60 0.78 19.55
CA ILE A 254 -17.49 0.81 21.02
C ILE A 254 -17.52 2.24 21.55
N TYR A 255 -16.76 3.14 20.93
CA TYR A 255 -16.72 4.54 21.35
C TYR A 255 -18.07 5.23 21.13
N SER A 256 -18.74 4.94 20.02
CA SER A 256 -20.05 5.52 19.69
C SER A 256 -21.16 5.06 20.64
N MET A 257 -21.02 3.89 21.26
CA MET A 257 -21.94 3.44 22.32
C MET A 257 -21.94 4.33 23.57
N GLY A 258 -20.98 5.25 23.71
CA GLY A 258 -21.02 6.30 24.74
C GLY A 258 -22.03 7.41 24.47
N SER A 259 -22.63 7.47 23.27
CA SER A 259 -23.68 8.43 22.90
C SER A 259 -25.06 7.78 23.06
N ASP A 260 -25.92 8.36 23.89
CA ASP A 260 -27.30 7.91 24.08
C ASP A 260 -28.10 7.92 22.76
N GLU A 261 -27.87 8.93 21.92
CA GLU A 261 -28.50 9.05 20.61
C GLU A 261 -28.10 7.88 19.70
N TYR A 262 -26.80 7.56 19.65
CA TYR A 262 -26.30 6.43 18.87
C TYR A 262 -26.90 5.10 19.38
N VAL A 263 -26.96 4.90 20.70
CA VAL A 263 -27.55 3.70 21.31
C VAL A 263 -29.05 3.57 20.96
N GLN A 264 -29.80 4.67 20.99
CA GLN A 264 -31.21 4.66 20.60
C GLN A 264 -31.40 4.32 19.12
N ILE A 265 -30.58 4.88 18.24
CA ILE A 265 -30.58 4.56 16.81
C ILE A 265 -30.32 3.06 16.60
N GLN A 266 -29.27 2.51 17.23
CA GLN A 266 -28.94 1.09 17.11
C GLN A 266 -30.06 0.18 17.62
N LYS A 267 -30.71 0.53 18.73
CA LYS A 267 -31.88 -0.21 19.25
C LYS A 267 -33.04 -0.20 18.26
N ARG A 268 -33.34 0.96 17.67
CA ARG A 268 -34.44 1.07 16.70
C ARG A 268 -34.16 0.31 15.41
N MET A 269 -32.92 0.36 14.91
CA MET A 269 -32.50 -0.47 13.78
C MET A 269 -32.61 -1.97 14.10
N GLN A 270 -32.21 -2.37 15.32
CA GLN A 270 -32.36 -3.75 15.80
C GLN A 270 -33.83 -4.18 15.82
N GLU A 271 -34.73 -3.34 16.35
CA GLU A 271 -36.16 -3.62 16.34
C GLU A 271 -36.64 -3.92 14.92
N ILE A 272 -36.40 -3.03 13.96
CA ILE A 272 -36.82 -3.20 12.57
C ILE A 272 -36.27 -4.49 11.95
N LEU A 273 -34.97 -4.75 12.10
CA LEU A 273 -34.30 -5.90 11.46
C LEU A 273 -34.72 -7.23 12.06
N PHE A 274 -34.91 -7.30 13.38
CA PHE A 274 -35.19 -8.54 14.10
C PHE A 274 -36.68 -8.77 14.40
N SER A 275 -37.54 -7.75 14.25
CA SER A 275 -38.99 -7.95 14.18
C SER A 275 -39.45 -8.41 12.80
N ALA A 276 -38.65 -8.15 11.76
CA ALA A 276 -38.90 -8.58 10.38
C ALA A 276 -38.47 -10.02 10.08
N THR A 277 -37.90 -10.72 11.06
CA THR A 277 -37.52 -12.14 10.94
C THR A 277 -38.76 -13.02 11.12
N LYS A 278 -39.01 -13.93 10.16
CA LYS A 278 -40.09 -14.92 10.24
C LYS A 278 -39.86 -15.96 11.34
#